data_AF-F8QQP2-F1
#
_entry.id   AF-F8QQP2-F1
#
_cell.length_a   1.000
_cell.length_b   1.000
_cell.length_c   1.000
_cell.angle_alpha   90.00
_cell.angle_beta   90.00
_cell.angle_gamma   90.00
#
_symmetry.space_group_name_H-M   'P 1'
#
loop_
_entity.id
_entity.type
_entity.pdbx_description
1 polymer ?
#
loop_
_entity_poly.entity_id
_entity_poly.type
_entity_poly.pdbx_seq_one_letter_code
_entity_poly.pdbx_strand_id
1 'polypeptide(L)' 'TQCVPRETCVDVAKDLGTTTNKFFKPPCVNVYRCGGCCNEESRSCMNT' A
#
# COMPACT_ATOMS: atom_id res chain seq x y z
N THR A 1 14.77 8.66 1.01
CA THR A 1 14.86 7.17 1.14
C THR A 1 14.69 6.56 -0.24
N GLN A 2 15.41 5.49 -0.60
CA GLN A 2 15.32 4.87 -1.94
C GLN A 2 14.00 4.11 -2.13
N CYS A 3 13.49 4.10 -3.36
CA CYS A 3 12.33 3.31 -3.82
C CYS A 3 12.63 1.81 -3.74
N VAL A 4 12.01 1.13 -2.77
CA VAL A 4 12.08 -0.33 -2.54
C VAL A 4 10.74 -0.82 -1.97
N PRO A 5 10.43 -2.13 -2.02
CA PRO A 5 9.29 -2.68 -1.29
C PRO A 5 9.41 -2.43 0.21
N ARG A 6 8.34 -1.93 0.84
CA ARG A 6 8.26 -1.64 2.28
C ARG A 6 6.97 -2.17 2.86
N GLU A 7 7.05 -2.67 4.09
CA GLU A 7 5.87 -3.12 4.81
C GLU A 7 4.93 -1.95 5.11
N THR A 8 3.65 -2.12 4.76
CA THR A 8 2.59 -1.13 4.94
C THR A 8 1.32 -1.85 5.42
N CYS A 9 0.69 -1.33 6.48
CA CYS A 9 -0.64 -1.77 6.91
C CYS A 9 -1.67 -1.17 5.94
N VAL A 10 -2.29 -2.04 5.15
CA VAL A 10 -3.31 -1.67 4.17
C VAL A 10 -4.67 -2.07 4.71
N ASP A 11 -5.61 -1.12 4.69
CA ASP A 11 -7.00 -1.34 5.06
C ASP A 11 -7.65 -2.32 4.07
N VAL A 12 -8.14 -3.44 4.60
CA VAL A 12 -8.65 -4.55 3.79
C VAL A 12 -9.93 -4.16 3.04
N ALA A 13 -10.80 -3.36 3.66
CA ALA A 13 -12.06 -2.96 3.03
C ALA A 13 -11.82 -2.01 1.85
N LYS A 14 -10.90 -1.05 2.01
CA LYS A 14 -10.49 -0.12 0.95
C LYS A 14 -9.81 -0.84 -0.21
N ASP A 15 -8.88 -1.75 0.07
CA ASP A 15 -8.13 -2.46 -0.97
C ASP A 15 -9.03 -3.41 -1.79
N LEU A 16 -10.04 -4.02 -1.14
CA LEU A 16 -11.04 -4.86 -1.80
C LEU A 16 -12.20 -4.07 -2.44
N GLY A 17 -12.20 -2.73 -2.37
CA GLY A 17 -13.27 -1.90 -2.91
C GLY A 17 -14.64 -2.17 -2.26
N THR A 18 -14.67 -2.68 -1.03
CA THR A 18 -15.92 -3.02 -0.35
C THR A 18 -16.53 -1.77 0.30
N THR A 19 -17.72 -1.37 -0.15
CA THR A 19 -18.45 -0.19 0.35
C THR A 19 -19.54 -0.52 1.39
N THR A 20 -19.68 -1.78 1.79
CA THR A 20 -20.81 -2.28 2.61
C THR A 20 -20.38 -2.79 3.99
N ASN A 21 -21.36 -3.14 4.84
CA ASN A 21 -21.29 -3.56 6.26
C ASN A 21 -20.45 -4.84 6.56
N LYS A 22 -19.38 -5.12 5.82
CA LYS A 22 -18.45 -6.21 6.11
C LYS A 22 -17.33 -5.70 6.99
N PHE A 23 -17.20 -6.30 8.17
CA PHE A 23 -16.10 -6.03 9.08
C PHE A 23 -15.01 -7.08 8.90
N PHE A 24 -13.81 -6.64 8.52
CA PHE A 24 -12.65 -7.52 8.39
C PHE A 24 -11.88 -7.60 9.71
N LYS A 25 -11.50 -8.82 10.12
CA LYS A 25 -10.66 -9.09 11.30
C LYS A 25 -9.43 -9.89 10.85
N PRO A 26 -8.21 -9.31 10.88
CA PRO A 26 -7.92 -7.91 11.22
C PRO A 26 -8.42 -6.91 10.16
N PRO A 27 -8.65 -5.63 10.52
CA PRO A 27 -9.13 -4.60 9.58
C PRO A 27 -8.02 -4.12 8.63
N CYS A 28 -6.75 -4.26 9.01
CA CYS A 28 -5.62 -4.07 8.11
C CYS A 28 -4.68 -5.28 8.13
N VAL A 29 -3.96 -5.46 7.03
CA VAL A 29 -2.93 -6.49 6.88
C VAL A 29 -1.63 -5.83 6.41
N ASN A 30 -0.50 -6.37 6.88
CA ASN A 30 0.80 -5.92 6.44
C ASN A 30 1.12 -6.52 5.08
N VAL A 31 1.41 -5.67 4.10
CA VAL A 31 1.82 -6.04 2.75
C VAL A 31 3.03 -5.23 2.33
N TYR A 32 3.81 -5.76 1.38
CA TYR A 32 4.87 -4.99 0.76
C TYR A 32 4.31 -4.13 -0.38
N ARG A 33 4.49 -2.82 -0.27
CA ARG A 33 4.19 -1.85 -1.34
C ARG A 33 5.44 -1.06 -1.69
N CYS A 34 5.54 -0.60 -2.93
CA CYS A 34 6.62 0.28 -3.34
C CYS A 34 6.58 1.57 -2.51
N GLY A 35 7.69 1.91 -1.85
CA GLY A 35 7.77 3.07 -0.97
C GLY A 35 9.17 3.68 -0.95
N GLY A 36 9.20 5.00 -0.85
CA GLY A 36 10.41 5.81 -0.95
C GLY A 36 10.36 6.74 -2.16
N CYS A 37 11.45 7.44 -2.40
CA CYS A 37 11.58 8.40 -3.48
C CYS A 37 12.41 7.80 -4.62
N CYS A 38 12.05 8.19 -5.84
CA CYS A 38 13.00 8.19 -6.93
C CYS A 38 13.91 9.41 -6.77
N ASN A 39 15.17 9.34 -7.18
CA ASN A 39 16.12 10.46 -7.11
C ASN A 39 15.76 11.63 -8.07
N GLU A 40 14.57 11.59 -8.66
CA GLU A 40 13.98 12.55 -9.57
C GLU A 40 12.52 12.74 -9.16
N GLU A 41 12.09 13.98 -8.93
CA GLU A 41 10.73 14.30 -8.45
C GLU A 41 9.65 13.94 -9.48
N SER A 42 10.00 13.98 -10.77
CA SER A 42 9.11 13.60 -11.88
C SER A 42 8.85 12.10 -11.97
N ARG A 43 9.51 11.27 -11.15
CA ARG A 43 9.34 9.81 -11.18
C ARG A 43 8.51 9.31 -10.02
N SER A 44 7.61 8.37 -10.32
CA SER A 44 6.81 7.67 -9.33
C SER A 44 7.39 6.29 -9.01
N CYS A 45 7.43 5.95 -7.72
CA CYS A 45 7.85 4.63 -7.23
C CYS A 45 6.69 3.64 -7.39
N MET A 46 6.78 2.74 -8.37
CA MET A 46 5.72 1.78 -8.74
C MET A 46 6.24 0.34 -8.72
N ASN A 47 5.33 -0.65 -8.67
CA ASN A 47 5.72 -2.04 -8.89
C ASN A 47 6.16 -2.23 -10.35
N THR A 48 7.12 -3.12 -10.57
CA THR A 48 7.47 -3.59 -11.92
C THR A 48 6.48 -4.66 -12.37
#